data_AF-A0A7M3SGX5-F1
#
_entry.id   AF-A0A7M3SGX5-F1
#
_cell.length_a   1.000
_cell.length_b   1.000
_cell.length_c   1.000
_cell.angle_alpha   90.00
_cell.angle_beta   90.00
_cell.angle_gamma   90.00
#
_symmetry.space_group_name_H-M   'P 1'
#
loop_
_entity.id
_entity.type
_entity.pdbx_description
1 polymer ?
#
loop_
_entity_poly.entity_id
_entity_poly.type
_entity_poly.pdbx_seq_one_letter_code
_entity_poly.pdbx_strand_id
1 'polypeptide(L)'
;MVQPRYVEVSHLGTIPYLEAMELMKALQSKRINDEIPDTLLILDHPEIVTVGPRARNDGIAPPEGYASQAVDRGGGLTWHGPGQIVAYPIFKWDFNDEKSVALVIEKIEAWVIRALEKIGIHGMRDQRMQGVWVDGRKICSIGLSFLRWTSRHGFTVNLNTPEGRVEGIAGCGLEQATTTSLSVLGHDVSNDAMVSSLLTTMEDSLQRSPVETPL
;
A
#
# COMPACT_ATOMS: atom_id res chain seq x y z
N MET A 1 27.94 1.99 -12.46
CA MET A 1 27.10 2.72 -11.49
C MET A 1 25.69 2.69 -12.03
N VAL A 2 24.73 2.18 -11.27
CA VAL A 2 23.32 2.21 -11.67
C VAL A 2 22.89 3.68 -11.60
N GLN A 3 22.31 4.23 -12.66
CA GLN A 3 21.78 5.59 -12.62
C GLN A 3 20.72 5.69 -11.50
N PRO A 4 20.69 6.79 -10.73
CA PRO A 4 19.65 7.00 -9.74
C PRO A 4 18.28 6.99 -10.42
N ARG A 5 17.34 6.20 -9.88
CA ARG A 5 15.94 6.25 -10.33
C ARG A 5 15.17 7.23 -9.46
N TYR A 6 14.82 8.35 -10.06
CA TYR A 6 13.98 9.34 -9.42
C TYR A 6 12.53 8.87 -9.38
N VAL A 7 11.85 9.22 -8.29
CA VAL A 7 10.43 8.98 -8.09
C VAL A 7 9.71 10.30 -7.94
N GLU A 8 8.80 10.62 -8.85
CA GLU A 8 7.88 11.75 -8.67
C GLU A 8 6.86 11.41 -7.58
N VAL A 9 6.79 12.24 -6.54
CA VAL A 9 5.85 12.04 -5.43
C VAL A 9 4.66 12.99 -5.58
N SER A 10 3.44 12.46 -5.52
CA SER A 10 2.21 13.25 -5.58
C SER A 10 1.30 12.98 -4.39
N HIS A 11 0.98 14.03 -3.64
CA HIS A 11 0.03 13.99 -2.54
C HIS A 11 -1.35 14.44 -3.05
N LEU A 12 -2.32 13.52 -3.09
CA LEU A 12 -3.63 13.78 -3.73
C LEU A 12 -4.74 14.10 -2.72
N GLY A 13 -4.46 13.98 -1.42
CA GLY A 13 -5.49 14.08 -0.37
C GLY A 13 -6.50 12.94 -0.48
N THR A 14 -7.77 13.24 -0.18
CA THR A 14 -8.88 12.27 -0.27
C THR A 14 -9.45 12.22 -1.67
N ILE A 15 -9.35 11.08 -2.34
CA ILE A 15 -9.91 10.90 -3.69
C ILE A 15 -10.80 9.66 -3.77
N PRO A 16 -11.90 9.67 -4.55
CA PRO A 16 -12.70 8.47 -4.80
C PRO A 16 -11.87 7.34 -5.44
N TYR A 17 -12.11 6.11 -5.00
CA TYR A 17 -11.33 4.95 -5.45
C TYR A 17 -11.32 4.77 -6.98
N LEU A 18 -12.47 5.00 -7.64
CA LEU A 18 -12.58 4.85 -9.08
C LEU A 18 -11.76 5.88 -9.86
N GLU A 19 -11.67 7.12 -9.36
CA GLU A 19 -10.84 8.17 -9.96
C GLU A 19 -9.35 7.81 -9.80
N ALA A 20 -8.95 7.33 -8.61
CA ALA A 20 -7.61 6.83 -8.36
C ALA A 20 -7.25 5.66 -9.29
N MET A 21 -8.19 4.75 -9.52
CA MET A 21 -8.00 3.59 -10.40
C MET A 21 -7.71 4.01 -11.84
N GLU A 22 -8.45 4.99 -12.38
CA GLU A 22 -8.20 5.50 -13.73
C GLU A 22 -6.86 6.25 -13.82
N LEU A 23 -6.53 7.06 -12.81
CA LEU A 23 -5.23 7.72 -12.71
C LEU A 23 -4.07 6.69 -12.70
N MET A 24 -4.17 5.65 -11.88
CA MET A 24 -3.18 4.58 -11.80
C MET A 24 -2.98 3.88 -13.15
N LYS A 25 -4.05 3.59 -13.90
CA LYS A 25 -3.94 2.97 -15.24
C LYS A 25 -3.25 3.90 -16.24
N ALA A 26 -3.58 5.19 -16.21
CA ALA A 26 -2.97 6.18 -17.09
C ALA A 26 -1.46 6.32 -16.79
N LEU A 27 -1.08 6.45 -15.52
CA LEU A 27 0.32 6.53 -15.10
C LEU A 27 1.09 5.24 -15.39
N GLN A 28 0.48 4.07 -15.14
CA GLN A 28 1.11 2.79 -15.48
C GLN A 28 1.43 2.70 -16.97
N SER A 29 0.51 3.16 -17.84
CA SER A 29 0.71 3.16 -19.29
C SER A 29 1.86 4.09 -19.71
N LYS A 30 1.88 5.33 -19.19
CA LYS A 30 2.96 6.29 -19.42
C LYS A 30 4.32 5.75 -18.95
N ARG A 31 4.35 5.17 -17.75
CA ARG A 31 5.57 4.61 -17.17
C ARG A 31 6.09 3.42 -17.97
N ILE A 32 5.22 2.53 -18.44
CA ILE A 32 5.58 1.41 -19.33
C ILE A 32 6.34 1.92 -20.56
N ASN A 33 5.85 3.01 -21.15
CA ASN A 33 6.43 3.65 -22.34
C ASN A 33 7.63 4.57 -22.03
N ASP A 34 8.08 4.64 -20.77
CA ASP A 34 9.16 5.52 -20.33
C ASP A 34 8.89 7.03 -20.58
N GLU A 35 7.62 7.43 -20.64
CA GLU A 35 7.19 8.82 -20.82
C GLU A 35 7.26 9.66 -19.53
N ILE A 36 7.25 8.99 -18.37
CA ILE A 36 7.37 9.57 -17.03
C ILE A 36 8.35 8.71 -16.20
N PRO A 37 9.00 9.28 -15.16
CA PRO A 37 9.75 8.49 -14.19
C PRO A 37 8.82 7.60 -13.35
N ASP A 38 9.39 6.81 -12.45
CA ASP A 38 8.60 6.12 -11.43
C ASP A 38 7.77 7.16 -10.65
N THR A 39 6.51 6.86 -10.34
CA THR A 39 5.62 7.79 -9.62
C THR A 39 5.07 7.15 -8.36
N LEU A 40 5.08 7.85 -7.23
CA LEU A 40 4.43 7.44 -5.99
C LEU A 40 3.24 8.35 -5.71
N LEU A 41 2.03 7.78 -5.72
CA LEU A 41 0.85 8.50 -5.24
C LEU A 41 0.66 8.23 -3.75
N ILE A 42 0.42 9.28 -2.98
CA ILE A 42 0.08 9.23 -1.55
C ILE A 42 -1.26 9.91 -1.36
N LEU A 43 -2.21 9.18 -0.77
CA LEU A 43 -3.60 9.60 -0.67
C LEU A 43 -4.33 8.83 0.43
N ASP A 44 -5.58 9.21 0.65
CA ASP A 44 -6.57 8.34 1.29
C ASP A 44 -7.84 8.26 0.43
N HIS A 45 -8.77 7.41 0.84
CA HIS A 45 -10.04 7.22 0.14
C HIS A 45 -11.21 7.54 1.07
N PRO A 46 -12.34 8.01 0.52
CA PRO A 46 -13.64 7.78 1.16
C PRO A 46 -13.83 6.29 1.41
N GLU A 47 -14.65 5.95 2.40
CA GLU A 47 -14.78 4.56 2.84
C GLU A 47 -15.23 3.61 1.72
N ILE A 48 -14.46 2.54 1.51
CA ILE A 48 -14.76 1.50 0.53
C ILE A 48 -14.05 0.18 0.89
N VAL A 49 -14.67 -0.94 0.54
CA VAL A 49 -14.01 -2.26 0.56
C VAL A 49 -13.69 -2.68 -0.87
N THR A 50 -12.41 -2.94 -1.15
CA THR A 50 -12.01 -3.47 -2.46
C THR A 50 -11.90 -4.99 -2.42
N VAL A 51 -12.53 -5.65 -3.40
CA VAL A 51 -12.67 -7.10 -3.47
C VAL A 51 -11.69 -7.65 -4.51
N GLY A 52 -10.54 -8.14 -4.05
CA GLY A 52 -9.52 -8.74 -4.90
C GLY A 52 -9.90 -10.11 -5.48
N PRO A 53 -9.15 -10.63 -6.46
CA PRO A 53 -9.45 -11.91 -7.13
C PRO A 53 -9.58 -13.10 -6.18
N ARG A 54 -8.77 -13.15 -5.10
CA ARG A 54 -8.83 -14.27 -4.14
C ARG A 54 -10.19 -14.32 -3.45
N ALA A 55 -10.67 -13.19 -2.94
CA ALA A 55 -11.98 -13.11 -2.29
C ALA A 55 -13.11 -13.49 -3.24
N ARG A 56 -13.07 -13.02 -4.50
CA ARG A 56 -14.07 -13.39 -5.51
C ARG A 56 -14.08 -14.88 -5.81
N ASN A 57 -12.89 -15.48 -5.99
CA ASN A 57 -12.77 -16.90 -6.28
C ASN A 57 -13.24 -17.77 -5.10
N ASP A 58 -13.01 -17.31 -3.88
CA ASP A 58 -13.42 -17.98 -2.64
C ASP A 58 -14.90 -17.70 -2.28
N GLY A 59 -15.63 -16.89 -3.08
CA GLY A 59 -17.01 -16.51 -2.81
C GLY A 59 -17.20 -15.58 -1.58
N ILE A 60 -16.12 -14.93 -1.14
CA ILE A 60 -16.10 -14.05 0.03
C ILE A 60 -16.59 -12.66 -0.37
N ALA A 61 -17.69 -12.23 0.24
CA ALA A 61 -18.26 -10.90 0.08
C ALA A 61 -17.88 -9.98 1.26
N PRO A 62 -17.80 -8.66 1.04
CA PRO A 62 -17.69 -7.71 2.14
C PRO A 62 -18.92 -7.78 3.07
N PRO A 63 -18.79 -7.41 4.36
CA PRO A 63 -19.92 -7.32 5.26
C PRO A 63 -21.00 -6.34 4.76
N GLU A 64 -22.24 -6.53 5.21
CA GLU A 64 -23.33 -5.60 4.88
C GLU A 64 -23.01 -4.16 5.33
N GLY A 65 -23.45 -3.18 4.55
CA GLY A 65 -23.26 -1.76 4.83
C GLY A 65 -21.96 -1.15 4.33
N TYR A 66 -21.06 -1.93 3.71
CA TYR A 66 -19.88 -1.39 3.02
C TYR A 66 -20.13 -1.18 1.54
N ALA A 67 -19.84 0.03 1.04
CA ALA A 67 -19.64 0.24 -0.38
C ALA A 67 -18.46 -0.63 -0.85
N SER A 68 -18.58 -1.29 -1.99
CA SER A 68 -17.54 -2.20 -2.45
C SER A 68 -17.28 -2.15 -3.95
N GLN A 69 -16.05 -2.46 -4.33
CA GLN A 69 -15.59 -2.45 -5.72
C GLN A 69 -14.71 -3.67 -5.99
N ALA A 70 -15.02 -4.40 -7.07
CA ALA A 70 -14.16 -5.47 -7.56
C ALA A 70 -12.89 -4.88 -8.18
N VAL A 71 -11.73 -5.45 -7.86
CA VAL A 71 -10.41 -4.96 -8.29
C VAL A 71 -9.48 -6.10 -8.72
N ASP A 72 -8.41 -5.77 -9.43
CA ASP A 72 -7.47 -6.74 -9.99
C ASP A 72 -6.10 -6.80 -9.30
N ARG A 73 -5.93 -6.06 -8.19
CA ARG A 73 -4.77 -6.27 -7.30
C ARG A 73 -4.80 -7.67 -6.69
N GLY A 74 -3.62 -8.22 -6.41
CA GLY A 74 -3.51 -9.43 -5.60
C GLY A 74 -4.19 -9.31 -4.22
N GLY A 75 -4.53 -10.46 -3.64
CA GLY A 75 -5.14 -10.56 -2.31
C GLY A 75 -6.66 -10.66 -2.31
N GLY A 76 -7.24 -10.59 -1.11
CA GLY A 76 -8.68 -10.70 -0.86
C GLY A 76 -9.35 -9.34 -0.65
N LEU A 77 -10.25 -9.27 0.34
CA LEU A 77 -10.85 -8.03 0.81
C LEU A 77 -9.80 -7.11 1.45
N THR A 78 -9.92 -5.80 1.22
CA THR A 78 -9.26 -4.79 2.06
C THR A 78 -10.20 -3.61 2.22
N TRP A 79 -10.18 -3.00 3.41
CA TRP A 79 -10.85 -1.75 3.69
C TRP A 79 -9.93 -0.58 3.35
N HIS A 80 -10.53 0.51 2.85
CA HIS A 80 -9.93 1.83 2.73
C HIS A 80 -10.88 2.87 3.31
N GLY A 81 -10.33 3.93 3.88
CA GLY A 81 -11.11 5.00 4.49
C GLY A 81 -10.22 5.99 5.26
N PRO A 82 -10.83 6.97 5.95
CA PRO A 82 -10.13 7.93 6.78
C PRO A 82 -9.23 7.25 7.83
N GLY A 83 -8.04 7.81 8.06
CA GLY A 83 -7.06 7.27 9.01
C GLY A 83 -6.19 6.14 8.47
N GLN A 84 -6.34 5.80 7.18
CA GLN A 84 -5.44 4.89 6.47
C GLN A 84 -4.67 5.68 5.40
N ILE A 85 -3.35 5.58 5.41
CA ILE A 85 -2.52 6.03 4.28
C ILE A 85 -2.59 4.97 3.20
N VAL A 86 -2.80 5.39 1.95
CA VAL A 86 -2.71 4.56 0.76
C VAL A 86 -1.56 5.08 -0.10
N ALA A 87 -0.67 4.16 -0.48
CA ALA A 87 0.49 4.44 -1.30
C ALA A 87 0.46 3.58 -2.56
N TYR A 88 0.46 4.22 -3.73
CA TYR A 88 0.45 3.54 -5.02
C TYR A 88 1.79 3.78 -5.76
N PRO A 89 2.78 2.88 -5.62
CA PRO A 89 4.01 2.94 -6.40
C PRO A 89 3.71 2.48 -7.84
N ILE A 90 3.71 3.43 -8.77
CA ILE A 90 3.65 3.19 -10.22
C ILE A 90 5.07 3.07 -10.73
N PHE A 91 5.73 1.96 -10.37
CA PHE A 91 7.16 1.78 -10.60
C PHE A 91 7.39 0.71 -11.65
N LYS A 92 8.44 0.86 -12.47
CA LYS A 92 8.98 -0.24 -13.30
C LYS A 92 9.98 -1.03 -12.42
N TRP A 93 9.67 -2.30 -12.17
CA TRP A 93 10.42 -3.20 -11.31
C TRP A 93 11.33 -4.10 -12.13
N ASP A 94 12.46 -3.56 -12.56
CA ASP A 94 13.41 -4.16 -13.50
C ASP A 94 14.88 -4.01 -13.03
N PHE A 95 15.10 -3.80 -11.72
CA PHE A 95 16.42 -3.97 -11.14
C PHE A 95 16.80 -5.44 -10.94
N ASN A 96 18.11 -5.70 -10.80
CA ASN A 96 18.66 -7.06 -10.72
C ASN A 96 18.10 -7.90 -9.57
N ASP A 97 17.61 -7.30 -8.49
CA ASP A 97 17.01 -7.99 -7.33
C ASP A 97 15.47 -8.06 -7.39
N GLU A 98 14.84 -7.47 -8.42
CA GLU A 98 13.39 -7.40 -8.62
C GLU A 98 12.90 -8.54 -9.53
N LYS A 99 13.38 -9.76 -9.29
CA LYS A 99 13.19 -10.92 -10.20
C LYS A 99 11.84 -11.60 -10.10
N SER A 100 11.02 -11.25 -9.11
CA SER A 100 9.69 -11.83 -8.92
C SER A 100 8.77 -10.88 -8.17
N VAL A 101 7.46 -11.07 -8.30
CA VAL A 101 6.44 -10.33 -7.54
C VAL A 101 6.64 -10.49 -6.03
N ALA A 102 7.03 -11.69 -5.57
CA ALA A 102 7.29 -11.95 -4.15
C ALA A 102 8.45 -11.07 -3.62
N LEU A 103 9.56 -10.99 -4.37
CA LEU A 103 10.70 -10.14 -3.98
C LEU A 103 10.34 -8.65 -3.99
N VAL A 104 9.48 -8.20 -4.91
CA VAL A 104 8.96 -6.81 -4.90
C VAL A 104 8.11 -6.56 -3.65
N ILE A 105 7.24 -7.50 -3.28
CA ILE A 105 6.44 -7.38 -2.05
C ILE A 105 7.34 -7.35 -0.82
N GLU A 106 8.33 -8.24 -0.73
CA GLU A 106 9.32 -8.26 0.36
C GLU A 106 10.08 -6.94 0.48
N LYS A 107 10.43 -6.30 -0.64
CA LYS A 107 11.05 -4.97 -0.66
C LYS A 107 10.12 -3.90 -0.07
N ILE A 108 8.84 -3.90 -0.45
CA ILE A 108 7.86 -2.95 0.10
C ILE A 108 7.63 -3.20 1.60
N GLU A 109 7.55 -4.45 2.04
CA GLU A 109 7.48 -4.78 3.47
C GLU A 109 8.70 -4.24 4.22
N ALA A 110 9.91 -4.46 3.69
CA ALA A 110 11.14 -3.95 4.30
C ALA A 110 11.16 -2.42 4.37
N TRP A 111 10.65 -1.75 3.33
CA TRP A 111 10.54 -0.30 3.29
C TRP A 111 9.58 0.23 4.37
N VAL A 112 8.38 -0.35 4.48
CA VAL A 112 7.42 0.03 5.53
C VAL A 112 7.96 -0.28 6.93
N ILE A 113 8.62 -1.42 7.13
CA ILE A 113 9.28 -1.77 8.40
C ILE A 113 10.34 -0.73 8.77
N ARG A 114 11.23 -0.35 7.84
CA ARG A 114 12.25 0.67 8.06
C ARG A 114 11.63 2.03 8.39
N ALA A 115 10.53 2.39 7.71
CA ALA A 115 9.81 3.61 8.00
C ALA A 115 9.18 3.60 9.41
N LEU A 116 8.61 2.49 9.85
CA LEU A 116 8.11 2.34 11.22
C LEU A 116 9.23 2.42 12.26
N GLU A 117 10.37 1.78 12.00
CA GLU A 117 11.53 1.80 12.90
C GLU A 117 12.03 3.23 13.14
N LYS A 118 12.07 4.07 12.09
CA LYS A 118 12.49 5.47 12.18
C LYS A 118 11.57 6.32 13.07
N ILE A 119 10.31 5.94 13.26
CA ILE A 119 9.37 6.59 14.17
C ILE A 119 9.18 5.80 15.49
N GLY A 120 10.09 4.87 15.78
CA GLY A 120 10.12 4.14 17.06
C GLY A 120 9.14 2.97 17.17
N ILE A 121 8.60 2.48 16.05
CA ILE A 121 7.63 1.37 16.03
C ILE A 121 8.27 0.13 15.44
N HIS A 122 8.21 -0.98 16.17
CA HIS A 122 8.79 -2.24 15.72
C HIS A 122 7.81 -3.00 14.80
N GLY A 123 8.02 -2.88 13.49
CA GLY A 123 7.30 -3.65 12.47
C GLY A 123 7.98 -4.97 12.12
N MET A 124 7.22 -5.98 11.75
CA MET A 124 7.72 -7.28 11.29
C MET A 124 6.88 -7.89 10.17
N ARG A 125 7.44 -8.91 9.51
CA ARG A 125 6.70 -9.80 8.60
C ARG A 125 6.08 -10.95 9.40
N ASP A 126 5.05 -11.56 8.86
CA ASP A 126 4.41 -12.74 9.45
C ASP A 126 4.15 -13.81 8.39
N GLN A 127 4.44 -15.06 8.72
CA GLN A 127 4.26 -16.20 7.81
C GLN A 127 2.78 -16.46 7.47
N ARG A 128 1.85 -15.99 8.30
CA ARG A 128 0.40 -16.15 8.10
C ARG A 128 -0.09 -15.37 6.88
N MET A 129 0.45 -14.16 6.63
CA MET A 129 0.06 -13.34 5.49
C MET A 129 1.05 -12.19 5.23
N GLN A 130 1.31 -11.94 3.94
CA GLN A 130 2.06 -10.77 3.46
C GLN A 130 1.50 -9.44 3.98
N GLY A 131 2.39 -8.48 4.18
CA GLY A 131 2.14 -7.18 4.81
C GLY A 131 3.01 -6.97 6.04
N VAL A 132 2.80 -5.84 6.72
CA VAL A 132 3.56 -5.49 7.93
C VAL A 132 2.67 -5.57 9.16
N TRP A 133 3.26 -6.11 10.21
CA TRP A 133 2.63 -6.45 11.47
C TRP A 133 3.33 -5.73 12.62
N VAL A 134 2.55 -5.35 13.63
CA VAL A 134 3.01 -4.75 14.89
C VAL A 134 2.25 -5.47 16.02
N ASP A 135 2.95 -5.91 17.05
CA ASP A 135 2.39 -6.66 18.19
C ASP A 135 1.47 -7.83 17.79
N GLY A 136 1.88 -8.58 16.77
CA GLY A 136 1.16 -9.75 16.27
C GLY A 136 -0.12 -9.45 15.49
N ARG A 137 -0.41 -8.16 15.22
CA ARG A 137 -1.55 -7.67 14.42
C ARG A 137 -1.09 -7.00 13.14
N LYS A 138 -1.84 -7.16 12.05
CA LYS A 138 -1.51 -6.61 10.75
C LYS A 138 -1.92 -5.14 10.66
N ILE A 139 -0.99 -4.25 10.33
CA ILE A 139 -1.26 -2.80 10.18
C ILE A 139 -1.08 -2.31 8.74
N CYS A 140 -0.41 -3.11 7.90
CA CYS A 140 -0.16 -2.78 6.50
C CYS A 140 -0.57 -3.93 5.59
N SER A 141 -1.39 -3.62 4.59
CA SER A 141 -1.76 -4.56 3.53
C SER A 141 -1.03 -4.20 2.24
N ILE A 142 -0.54 -5.21 1.52
CA ILE A 142 0.15 -5.04 0.24
C ILE A 142 -0.59 -5.87 -0.82
N GLY A 143 -0.96 -5.20 -1.90
CA GLY A 143 -1.66 -5.79 -3.03
C GLY A 143 -1.40 -4.98 -4.30
N LEU A 144 -0.58 -5.55 -5.19
CA LEU A 144 -0.16 -4.94 -6.45
C LEU A 144 -0.85 -5.64 -7.63
N SER A 145 -0.90 -4.95 -8.76
CA SER A 145 -1.11 -5.52 -10.10
C SER A 145 0.04 -5.10 -11.00
N PHE A 146 0.51 -6.00 -11.86
CA PHE A 146 1.64 -5.75 -12.75
C PHE A 146 1.22 -5.83 -14.22
N LEU A 147 1.79 -4.95 -15.04
CA LEU A 147 1.76 -5.04 -16.49
C LEU A 147 3.15 -4.65 -17.01
N ARG A 148 3.80 -5.53 -17.78
CA ARG A 148 5.17 -5.31 -18.30
C ARG A 148 6.16 -4.87 -17.21
N TRP A 149 6.14 -5.53 -16.06
CA TRP A 149 6.94 -5.19 -14.87
C TRP A 149 6.66 -3.81 -14.25
N THR A 150 5.68 -3.07 -14.72
CA THR A 150 5.23 -1.82 -14.09
C THR A 150 4.04 -2.09 -13.17
N SER A 151 4.13 -1.66 -11.92
CA SER A 151 3.06 -1.86 -10.93
C SER A 151 1.98 -0.79 -10.98
N ARG A 152 0.82 -1.16 -10.44
CA ARG A 152 -0.20 -0.26 -9.89
C ARG A 152 -0.87 -0.91 -8.69
N HIS A 153 -1.79 -0.19 -8.05
CA HIS A 153 -2.15 -0.41 -6.65
C HIS A 153 -0.90 -0.29 -5.78
N GLY A 154 -0.83 -0.95 -4.64
CA GLY A 154 0.28 -0.73 -3.74
C GLY A 154 0.05 -1.28 -2.36
N PHE A 155 0.22 -0.42 -1.37
CA PHE A 155 0.09 -0.78 0.03
C PHE A 155 -0.68 0.26 0.81
N THR A 156 -1.14 -0.15 1.98
CA THR A 156 -1.81 0.71 2.94
C THR A 156 -1.11 0.66 4.28
N VAL A 157 -1.23 1.71 5.09
CA VAL A 157 -0.81 1.72 6.49
C VAL A 157 -1.97 2.28 7.31
N ASN A 158 -2.50 1.48 8.23
CA ASN A 158 -3.59 1.86 9.11
C ASN A 158 -3.02 2.65 10.30
N LEU A 159 -3.20 3.98 10.30
CA LEU A 159 -2.72 4.85 11.37
C LEU A 159 -3.78 5.03 12.45
N ASN A 160 -4.88 5.68 12.09
CA ASN A 160 -5.97 6.03 13.00
C ASN A 160 -7.34 5.75 12.38
N THR A 161 -7.57 4.49 11.97
CA THR A 161 -8.84 4.08 11.37
C THR A 161 -9.94 4.04 12.45
N PRO A 162 -11.21 4.32 12.09
CA PRO A 162 -12.31 4.19 13.05
C PRO A 162 -12.42 2.75 13.57
N GLU A 163 -12.62 2.61 14.87
CA GLU A 163 -12.68 1.31 15.55
C GLU A 163 -13.73 0.38 14.93
N GLY A 164 -13.35 -0.88 14.71
CA GLY A 164 -14.24 -1.91 14.17
C GLY A 164 -14.39 -1.88 12.65
N ARG A 165 -13.87 -0.87 11.95
CA ARG A 165 -14.03 -0.79 10.49
C ARG A 165 -13.06 -1.70 9.75
N VAL A 166 -11.77 -1.65 10.08
CA VAL A 166 -10.77 -2.52 9.44
C VAL A 166 -10.71 -3.90 10.10
N GLU A 167 -10.98 -3.97 11.40
CA GLU A 167 -11.03 -5.20 12.20
C GLU A 167 -12.21 -6.10 11.81
N GLY A 168 -13.32 -5.49 11.36
CA GLY A 168 -14.52 -6.18 10.90
C GLY A 168 -14.38 -6.83 9.53
N ILE A 169 -13.33 -6.51 8.76
CA ILE A 169 -13.06 -7.14 7.47
C ILE A 169 -12.25 -8.42 7.69
N ALA A 170 -12.95 -9.56 7.64
CA ALA A 170 -12.29 -10.86 7.56
C ALA A 170 -11.58 -11.01 6.21
N GLY A 171 -10.26 -11.20 6.24
CA GLY A 171 -9.46 -11.49 5.04
C GLY A 171 -9.52 -12.97 4.67
N CYS A 172 -9.20 -13.32 3.41
CA CYS A 172 -9.11 -14.72 3.00
C CYS A 172 -8.02 -15.44 3.80
N GLY A 173 -8.42 -16.29 4.75
CA GLY A 173 -7.53 -17.08 5.60
C GLY A 173 -7.04 -16.40 6.89
N LEU A 174 -7.59 -15.23 7.25
CA LEU A 174 -7.35 -14.60 8.55
C LEU A 174 -8.67 -14.40 9.29
N GLU A 175 -8.64 -14.63 10.60
CA GLU A 175 -9.78 -14.37 11.48
C GLU A 175 -10.05 -12.86 11.56
N GLN A 176 -11.28 -12.51 11.96
CA GLN A 176 -11.62 -11.13 12.31
C GLN A 176 -10.64 -10.56 13.34
N ALA A 177 -10.45 -9.24 13.33
CA ALA A 177 -9.49 -8.51 14.16
C ALA A 177 -8.00 -8.85 13.91
N THR A 178 -7.65 -9.69 12.92
CA THR A 178 -6.22 -9.89 12.60
C THR A 178 -5.57 -8.60 12.08
N THR A 179 -6.33 -7.77 11.37
CA THR A 179 -5.92 -6.44 10.90
C THR A 179 -6.43 -5.38 11.87
N THR A 180 -5.61 -4.37 12.17
CA THR A 180 -5.89 -3.27 13.11
C THR A 180 -5.20 -1.97 12.64
N SER A 181 -5.30 -0.89 13.42
CA SER A 181 -4.51 0.34 13.27
C SER A 181 -3.41 0.49 14.34
N LEU A 182 -2.45 1.36 14.07
CA LEU A 182 -1.44 1.79 15.04
C LEU A 182 -2.07 2.47 16.28
N SER A 183 -3.11 3.29 16.10
CA SER A 183 -3.79 3.96 17.22
C SER A 183 -4.43 2.96 18.19
N VAL A 184 -5.03 1.88 17.70
CA VAL A 184 -5.58 0.79 18.53
C VAL A 184 -4.48 0.07 19.31
N LEU A 185 -3.27 -0.01 18.75
CA LEU A 185 -2.10 -0.58 19.43
C LEU A 185 -1.41 0.42 20.39
N GLY A 186 -1.96 1.63 20.56
CA GLY A 186 -1.41 2.65 21.46
C GLY A 186 -0.31 3.51 20.85
N HIS A 187 -0.14 3.50 19.53
CA HIS A 187 0.79 4.36 18.81
C HIS A 187 0.06 5.55 18.18
N ASP A 188 0.38 6.76 18.64
CA ASP A 188 -0.12 8.00 18.04
C ASP A 188 0.88 8.51 16.99
N VAL A 189 0.52 8.33 15.71
CA VAL A 189 1.36 8.69 14.55
C VAL A 189 0.56 9.56 13.61
N SER A 190 1.08 10.76 13.32
CA SER A 190 0.48 11.63 12.31
C SER A 190 0.73 11.10 10.90
N ASN A 191 -0.17 11.44 9.97
CA ASN A 191 0.03 11.13 8.55
C ASN A 191 1.38 11.66 8.05
N ASP A 192 1.72 12.90 8.39
CA ASP A 192 2.97 13.55 7.98
C ASP A 192 4.21 12.82 8.50
N ALA A 193 4.19 12.34 9.76
CA ALA A 193 5.30 11.58 10.32
C ALA A 193 5.51 10.26 9.58
N MET A 194 4.44 9.52 9.30
CA MET A 194 4.53 8.27 8.56
C MET A 194 4.98 8.50 7.11
N VAL A 195 4.41 9.49 6.42
CA VAL A 195 4.77 9.80 5.03
C VAL A 195 6.21 10.29 4.94
N SER A 196 6.63 11.21 5.80
CA SER A 196 8.02 11.68 5.88
C SER A 196 8.98 10.51 6.12
N SER A 197 8.62 9.58 7.00
CA SER A 197 9.42 8.39 7.26
C SER A 197 9.51 7.46 6.03
N LEU A 198 8.41 7.23 5.32
CA LEU A 198 8.41 6.47 4.07
C LEU A 198 9.34 7.12 3.03
N LEU A 199 9.18 8.42 2.77
CA LEU A 199 9.96 9.12 1.75
C LEU A 199 11.46 9.10 2.10
N THR A 200 11.81 9.42 3.34
CA THR A 200 13.22 9.50 3.77
C THR A 200 13.92 8.14 3.88
N THR A 201 13.19 7.02 3.88
CA THR A 201 13.76 5.66 3.90
C THR A 201 13.68 4.96 2.54
N MET A 202 13.11 5.62 1.53
CA MET A 202 12.86 5.04 0.21
C MET A 202 14.15 4.70 -0.53
N GLU A 203 15.16 5.57 -0.49
CA GLU A 203 16.41 5.35 -1.22
C GLU A 203 17.14 4.11 -0.71
N ASP A 204 17.30 4.01 0.61
CA ASP A 204 17.94 2.86 1.27
C ASP A 204 17.16 1.56 1.05
N SER A 205 15.83 1.62 0.95
CA SER A 205 14.97 0.43 0.87
C SER A 205 14.72 -0.05 -0.56
N LEU A 206 14.58 0.88 -1.50
CA LEU A 206 14.10 0.62 -2.85
C LEU A 206 15.09 1.02 -3.95
N GLN A 207 16.23 1.65 -3.61
CA GLN A 207 17.18 2.22 -4.57
C GLN A 207 16.50 3.22 -5.54
N ARG A 208 15.56 3.98 -4.97
CA ARG A 208 14.72 4.97 -5.65
C ARG A 208 14.72 6.25 -4.82
N SER A 209 15.04 7.37 -5.43
CA SER A 209 15.16 8.66 -4.73
C SER A 209 13.92 9.51 -4.98
N PRO A 210 13.14 9.86 -3.94
CA PRO A 210 11.96 10.69 -4.11
C PRO A 210 12.35 12.12 -4.51
N VAL A 211 11.62 12.67 -5.46
CA VAL A 211 11.67 14.07 -5.87
C VAL A 211 10.26 14.63 -5.72
N GLU A 212 10.10 15.51 -4.74
CA GLU A 212 8.84 16.24 -4.59
C GLU A 212 8.70 17.20 -5.75
N THR A 213 7.58 17.08 -6.48
CA THR A 213 7.24 18.01 -7.54
C THR A 213 6.23 18.99 -6.97
N PRO A 214 6.47 20.31 -7.03
CA PRO A 214 5.42 21.27 -6.74
C PRO A 214 4.28 21.06 -7.76
N LEU A 215 3.05 20.91 -7.27
CA LEU A 215 1.83 20.94 -8.09
C LEU A 215 1.71 22.27 -8.85
#